data_AF-A0A822CG70-F1
#
_entry.id   AF-A0A822CG70-F1
#
_cell.length_a   1.000
_cell.length_b   1.000
_cell.length_c   1.000
_cell.angle_alpha   90.00
_cell.angle_beta   90.00
_cell.angle_gamma   90.00
#
_symmetry.space_group_name_H-M   'P 1'
#
loop_
_entity.id
_entity.type
_entity.pdbx_description
1 polymer ?
#
loop_
_entity_poly.entity_id
_entity_poly.type
_entity_poly.pdbx_seq_one_letter_code
_entity_poly.pdbx_strand_id
1 'polypeptide(L)'
;MSAAKINIFLTGATGYIGGSILTALLQHPNASNFNITALIRGSDERIKKLTSLNVTPLVGSIDSFEIIEKVASESDVVIHNAESAWHLPSAQAIVSGLNKRTKSVERPTIYIHTSGASLIAEDVRGEKDSDKVYSDLDPSQI
;
A
#
# COMPACT_ATOMS: atom_id res chain seq x y z
N MET A 1 -8.89 6.68 29.40
CA MET A 1 -7.95 7.14 28.37
C MET A 1 -8.35 6.48 27.06
N SER A 2 -8.61 7.25 26.00
CA SER A 2 -8.86 6.65 24.67
C SER A 2 -7.63 5.83 24.28
N ALA A 3 -7.81 4.59 23.84
CA ALA A 3 -6.72 3.84 23.22
C ALA A 3 -6.14 4.66 22.06
N ALA A 4 -4.81 4.61 21.87
CA ALA A 4 -4.18 5.27 20.73
C ALA A 4 -4.75 4.69 19.42
N LYS A 5 -5.13 5.56 18.49
CA LYS A 5 -5.59 5.13 17.16
C LYS A 5 -4.49 4.37 16.41
N ILE A 6 -4.91 3.49 15.51
CA ILE A 6 -4.04 2.79 14.56
C ILE A 6 -3.87 3.65 13.32
N ASN A 7 -2.63 4.05 13.03
CA ASN A 7 -2.29 4.81 11.85
C ASN A 7 -2.10 3.86 10.66
N ILE A 8 -2.95 4.00 9.63
CA ILE A 8 -2.92 3.16 8.43
C ILE A 8 -2.48 4.03 7.26
N PHE A 9 -1.39 3.64 6.61
CA PHE A 9 -0.97 4.22 5.34
C PHE A 9 -1.40 3.33 4.19
N LEU A 10 -2.19 3.89 3.27
CA LEU A 10 -2.77 3.18 2.13
C LEU A 10 -2.30 3.80 0.81
N THR A 11 -1.65 3.01 -0.04
CA THR A 11 -1.44 3.40 -1.44
C THR A 11 -2.51 2.81 -2.33
N GLY A 12 -2.84 3.53 -3.41
CA GLY A 12 -3.83 3.05 -4.39
C GLY A 12 -5.28 3.12 -3.89
N ALA A 13 -5.57 3.98 -2.92
CA ALA A 13 -6.89 4.12 -2.29
C ALA A 13 -8.04 4.44 -3.27
N THR A 14 -7.74 5.00 -4.45
CA THR A 14 -8.71 5.28 -5.52
C THR A 14 -8.68 4.26 -6.66
N GLY A 15 -7.90 3.18 -6.51
CA GLY A 15 -7.83 2.08 -7.47
C GLY A 15 -8.82 0.96 -7.14
N TYR A 16 -8.90 -0.06 -7.99
CA TYR A 16 -9.86 -1.16 -7.86
C TYR A 16 -9.72 -1.92 -6.53
N ILE A 17 -8.51 -2.42 -6.23
CA ILE A 17 -8.22 -3.16 -4.99
C ILE A 17 -8.21 -2.20 -3.79
N GLY A 18 -7.43 -1.11 -3.87
CA GLY A 18 -7.27 -0.20 -2.74
C GLY A 18 -8.54 0.54 -2.35
N GLY A 19 -9.45 0.83 -3.30
CA GLY A 19 -10.77 1.38 -3.01
C GLY A 19 -11.66 0.40 -2.25
N SER A 20 -11.64 -0.87 -2.64
CA SER A 20 -12.37 -1.94 -1.93
C SER A 20 -11.84 -2.13 -0.50
N ILE A 21 -10.51 -2.11 -0.32
CA ILE A 21 -9.87 -2.15 1.00
C ILE A 21 -10.28 -0.92 1.82
N LEU A 22 -10.27 0.28 1.23
CA LEU A 22 -10.68 1.50 1.93
C LEU A 22 -12.13 1.40 2.39
N THR A 23 -13.05 0.94 1.54
CA THR A 23 -14.45 0.72 1.91
C THR A 23 -14.57 -0.26 3.08
N ALA A 24 -13.85 -1.38 3.04
CA ALA A 24 -13.85 -2.36 4.13
C ALA A 24 -13.31 -1.78 5.44
N LEU A 25 -12.23 -0.99 5.40
CA LEU A 25 -11.68 -0.33 6.59
C LEU A 25 -12.65 0.69 7.20
N LEU A 26 -13.36 1.46 6.36
CA LEU A 26 -14.34 2.45 6.80
C LEU A 26 -15.61 1.81 7.38
N GLN A 27 -15.98 0.61 6.92
CA GLN A 27 -17.14 -0.15 7.41
C GLN A 27 -16.82 -1.08 8.58
N HIS A 28 -15.54 -1.24 8.93
CA HIS A 28 -15.11 -2.13 9.99
C HIS A 28 -15.67 -1.69 11.36
N PRO A 29 -16.06 -2.60 12.28
CA PRO A 29 -16.58 -2.24 13.60
C PRO A 29 -15.66 -1.32 14.43
N ASN A 30 -14.34 -1.41 14.19
CA ASN A 30 -13.33 -0.58 14.83
C ASN A 30 -12.91 0.66 14.00
N ALA A 31 -13.66 1.06 12.97
CA ALA A 31 -13.30 2.16 12.08
C ALA A 31 -12.99 3.47 12.82
N SER A 32 -13.65 3.73 13.95
CA SER A 32 -13.38 4.90 14.82
C SER A 32 -11.95 4.94 15.37
N ASN A 33 -11.30 3.78 15.47
CA ASN A 33 -9.93 3.62 15.97
C ASN A 33 -8.88 3.71 14.86
N PHE A 34 -9.30 3.85 13.59
CA PHE A 34 -8.38 3.97 12.46
C PHE A 34 -8.15 5.44 12.12
N ASN A 35 -6.90 5.76 11.80
CA ASN A 35 -6.51 7.03 11.18
C ASN A 35 -5.86 6.69 9.84
N ILE A 36 -6.58 6.92 8.75
CA ILE A 36 -6.17 6.47 7.42
C ILE A 36 -5.56 7.63 6.66
N THR A 37 -4.31 7.46 6.21
CA THR A 37 -3.62 8.36 5.29
C THR A 37 -3.53 7.68 3.93
N ALA A 38 -4.04 8.32 2.88
CA ALA A 38 -4.11 7.75 1.54
C ALA A 38 -3.23 8.52 0.55
N LEU A 39 -2.23 7.86 -0.04
CA LEU A 39 -1.42 8.44 -1.11
C LEU A 39 -2.24 8.53 -2.40
N ILE A 40 -2.37 9.75 -2.93
CA ILE A 40 -3.09 10.01 -4.18
C ILE A 40 -2.32 10.93 -5.14
N ARG A 41 -2.46 10.65 -6.44
CA ARG A 41 -2.09 11.57 -7.50
C ARG A 41 -3.09 12.73 -7.50
N GLY A 42 -2.58 13.93 -7.20
CA GLY A 42 -3.35 15.12 -6.84
C GLY A 42 -4.53 15.43 -7.77
N SER A 43 -5.70 15.63 -7.17
CA SER A 43 -6.93 16.09 -7.81
C SER A 43 -7.84 16.63 -6.71
N ASP A 44 -8.37 17.85 -6.90
CA ASP A 44 -9.26 18.49 -5.93
C ASP A 44 -10.49 17.63 -5.60
N GLU A 45 -11.02 16.92 -6.60
CA GLU A 45 -12.14 16.01 -6.43
C GLU A 45 -11.77 14.85 -5.50
N ARG A 46 -10.61 14.20 -5.74
CA ARG A 46 -10.13 13.08 -4.91
C ARG A 46 -9.83 13.52 -3.48
N ILE A 47 -9.20 14.69 -3.31
CA ILE A 47 -8.91 15.29 -2.01
C ILE A 47 -10.24 15.52 -1.26
N LYS A 48 -11.20 16.22 -1.86
CA LYS A 48 -12.51 16.49 -1.25
C LYS A 48 -13.25 15.20 -0.89
N LYS A 49 -13.22 14.21 -1.78
CA LYS A 49 -13.89 12.92 -1.55
C LYS A 49 -13.29 12.17 -0.37
N LEU A 50 -11.97 12.04 -0.30
CA LEU A 50 -11.29 11.36 0.81
C LEU A 50 -11.50 12.10 2.14
N THR A 51 -11.36 13.42 2.14
CA THR A 51 -11.61 14.23 3.33
C THR A 51 -13.04 14.06 3.85
N SER A 52 -14.04 14.01 2.97
CA SER A 52 -15.44 13.76 3.37
C SER A 52 -15.68 12.39 4.01
N LEU A 53 -14.75 11.45 3.81
CA LEU A 53 -14.77 10.10 4.39
C LEU A 53 -13.90 9.99 5.66
N ASN A 54 -13.42 11.11 6.21
CA ASN A 54 -12.44 11.15 7.30
C ASN A 54 -11.11 10.42 6.99
N VAL A 55 -10.73 10.39 5.71
CA VAL A 55 -9.44 9.89 5.25
C VAL A 55 -8.54 11.08 4.96
N THR A 56 -7.30 11.05 5.44
CA THR A 56 -6.31 12.11 5.19
C THR A 56 -5.70 11.91 3.80
N PRO A 57 -5.98 12.77 2.80
CA PRO A 57 -5.32 12.68 1.51
C PRO A 57 -3.86 13.15 1.62
N LEU A 58 -2.94 12.32 1.14
CA LEU A 58 -1.53 12.65 0.98
C LEU A 58 -1.24 12.80 -0.50
N VAL A 59 -1.02 14.03 -0.96
CA VAL A 59 -0.75 14.32 -2.37
C VAL A 59 0.70 13.96 -2.70
N GLY A 60 0.89 13.07 -3.66
CA GLY A 60 2.20 12.62 -4.13
C GLY A 60 2.09 11.59 -5.25
N SER A 61 3.23 11.03 -5.64
CA SER A 61 3.32 9.89 -6.56
C SER A 61 3.94 8.68 -5.85
N ILE A 62 3.85 7.52 -6.50
CA ILE A 62 4.56 6.32 -6.07
C ILE A 62 6.10 6.50 -6.15
N ASP A 63 6.55 7.47 -6.95
CA ASP A 63 7.95 7.91 -7.05
C ASP A 63 8.40 8.82 -5.90
N SER A 64 7.49 9.29 -5.05
CA SER A 64 7.79 10.27 -3.99
C SER A 64 8.45 9.60 -2.77
N PHE A 65 9.69 9.14 -2.93
CA PHE A 65 10.43 8.36 -1.94
C PHE A 65 10.39 8.98 -0.53
N GLU A 66 10.75 10.25 -0.39
CA GLU A 66 10.86 10.92 0.92
C GLU A 66 9.51 11.02 1.61
N ILE A 67 8.44 11.26 0.84
CA ILE A 67 7.06 11.32 1.35
C ILE A 67 6.62 9.94 1.85
N ILE A 68 6.86 8.91 1.04
CA ILE A 68 6.48 7.53 1.35
C ILE A 68 7.25 7.03 2.57
N GLU A 69 8.55 7.25 2.61
CA GLU A 69 9.42 6.83 3.71
C GLU A 69 9.00 7.49 5.04
N LYS A 70 8.76 8.80 5.02
CA LYS A 70 8.33 9.54 6.20
C LYS A 70 7.01 8.98 6.74
N VAL A 71 5.98 8.87 5.89
CA VAL A 71 4.66 8.42 6.34
C VAL A 71 4.64 6.95 6.75
N ALA A 72 5.42 6.10 6.07
CA ALA A 72 5.62 4.72 6.50
C ALA A 72 6.24 4.66 7.91
N SER A 73 7.21 5.50 8.23
CA SER A 73 7.83 5.53 9.57
C SER A 73 6.85 5.92 10.70
N GLU A 74 5.80 6.67 10.36
CA GLU A 74 4.77 7.16 11.29
C GLU A 74 3.58 6.20 11.42
N SER A 75 3.50 5.15 10.57
CA SER A 75 2.32 4.29 10.42
C SER A 75 2.45 2.94 11.11
N ASP A 76 1.34 2.45 11.68
CA ASP A 76 1.22 1.11 12.28
C ASP A 76 1.05 0.00 11.26
N VAL A 77 0.33 0.33 10.19
CA VAL A 77 -0.01 -0.57 9.11
C VAL A 77 0.26 0.16 7.81
N VAL A 78 1.01 -0.47 6.91
CA VAL A 78 1.17 -0.01 5.53
C VAL A 78 0.50 -1.02 4.63
N ILE A 79 -0.44 -0.57 3.80
CA ILE A 79 -1.11 -1.38 2.78
C ILE A 79 -0.72 -0.81 1.41
N HIS A 80 0.13 -1.55 0.69
CA HIS A 80 0.73 -1.12 -0.57
C HIS A 80 0.07 -1.84 -1.75
N ASN A 81 -0.73 -1.09 -2.52
CA ASN A 81 -1.49 -1.60 -3.67
C ASN A 81 -1.21 -0.85 -4.98
N ALA A 82 -0.66 0.36 -4.91
CA ALA A 82 -0.36 1.16 -6.10
C ALA A 82 0.93 0.67 -6.75
N GLU A 83 0.81 0.08 -7.95
CA GLU A 83 1.95 -0.40 -8.75
C GLU A 83 2.90 -1.31 -7.96
N SER A 84 2.37 -1.95 -6.93
CA SER A 84 3.14 -2.58 -5.87
C SER A 84 3.97 -3.75 -6.36
N ALA A 85 3.48 -4.47 -7.37
CA ALA A 85 4.17 -5.61 -7.97
C ALA A 85 5.46 -5.21 -8.75
N TRP A 86 5.51 -4.02 -9.35
CA TRP A 86 6.55 -3.66 -10.35
C TRP A 86 7.38 -2.44 -9.96
N HIS A 87 6.99 -1.71 -8.93
CA HIS A 87 7.64 -0.47 -8.55
C HIS A 87 8.56 -0.67 -7.32
N LEU A 88 9.78 -1.15 -7.59
CA LEU A 88 10.80 -1.39 -6.55
C LEU A 88 11.09 -0.14 -5.69
N PRO A 89 11.23 1.09 -6.24
CA PRO A 89 11.59 2.25 -5.43
C PRO A 89 10.58 2.57 -4.32
N SER A 90 9.28 2.36 -4.54
CA SER A 90 8.27 2.60 -3.50
C SER A 90 8.29 1.54 -2.41
N ALA A 91 8.53 0.27 -2.78
CA ALA A 91 8.71 -0.80 -1.81
C ALA A 91 9.94 -0.52 -0.92
N GLN A 92 11.05 -0.05 -1.51
CA GLN A 92 12.25 0.36 -0.77
C GLN A 92 11.98 1.55 0.15
N ALA A 93 11.24 2.56 -0.30
CA ALA A 93 10.85 3.71 0.52
C ALA A 93 10.03 3.27 1.74
N ILE A 94 9.05 2.38 1.55
CA ILE A 94 8.23 1.82 2.64
C ILE A 94 9.12 1.07 3.62
N VAL A 95 9.91 0.11 3.15
CA VAL A 95 10.78 -0.71 4.02
C VAL A 95 11.78 0.17 4.78
N SER A 96 12.35 1.20 4.14
CA SER A 96 13.22 2.16 4.81
C SER A 96 12.49 2.90 5.95
N GLY A 97 11.28 3.39 5.70
CA GLY A 97 10.45 4.04 6.71
C GLY A 97 10.10 3.11 7.88
N LEU A 98 9.72 1.86 7.57
CA LEU A 98 9.42 0.84 8.59
C LEU A 98 10.65 0.48 9.43
N ASN A 99 11.84 0.43 8.81
CA ASN A 99 13.10 0.23 9.53
C ASN A 99 13.43 1.41 10.46
N LYS A 100 13.07 2.65 10.11
CA LYS A 100 13.21 3.80 11.02
C LYS A 100 12.27 3.67 12.21
N ARG A 101 11.03 3.24 11.97
CA ARG A 101 9.99 3.06 13.00
C ARG A 101 10.33 1.99 14.03
N THR A 102 10.77 0.82 13.58
CA THR A 102 11.08 -0.32 14.48
C THR A 102 12.24 -0.02 15.43
N LYS A 103 13.07 0.98 15.11
CA LYS A 103 14.11 1.50 16.00
C LYS A 103 13.61 2.51 17.03
N SER A 104 12.46 3.14 16.78
CA SER A 104 11.91 4.20 17.64
C SER A 104 10.70 3.76 18.46
N VAL A 105 10.07 2.63 18.11
CA VAL A 105 8.87 2.12 18.80
C VAL A 105 8.98 0.60 18.97
N GLU A 106 8.66 0.09 20.16
CA GLU A 106 8.66 -1.37 20.44
C GLU A 106 7.50 -2.11 19.77
N ARG A 107 6.46 -1.40 19.32
CA ARG A 107 5.28 -2.05 18.72
C ARG A 107 5.59 -2.57 17.32
N PRO A 108 5.14 -3.79 16.99
CA PRO A 108 5.34 -4.36 15.67
C PRO A 108 4.62 -3.52 14.61
N THR A 109 5.19 -3.50 13.41
CA THR A 109 4.58 -2.85 12.26
C THR A 109 4.11 -3.89 11.26
N ILE A 110 2.94 -3.66 10.66
CA ILE A 110 2.36 -4.56 9.68
C ILE A 110 2.57 -3.98 8.29
N TYR A 111 3.14 -4.77 7.38
CA TYR A 111 3.27 -4.42 5.97
C TYR A 111 2.49 -5.43 5.13
N ILE A 112 1.44 -4.96 4.46
CA ILE A 112 0.66 -5.73 3.49
C ILE A 112 1.04 -5.24 2.11
N HIS A 113 1.64 -6.13 1.32
CA HIS A 113 2.10 -5.83 -0.04
C HIS A 113 1.30 -6.67 -1.04
N THR A 114 0.53 -6.01 -1.89
CA THR A 114 -0.26 -6.68 -2.92
C THR A 114 0.63 -6.94 -4.14
N SER A 115 1.11 -8.16 -4.29
CA SER A 115 1.80 -8.64 -5.50
C SER A 115 0.82 -9.35 -6.44
N GLY A 116 1.30 -9.89 -7.56
CA GLY A 116 0.49 -10.68 -8.48
C GLY A 116 1.33 -11.55 -9.40
N ALA A 117 0.81 -12.73 -9.74
CA ALA A 117 1.45 -13.66 -10.69
C ALA A 117 1.56 -13.09 -12.11
N SER A 118 0.87 -11.99 -12.41
CA SER A 118 1.05 -11.24 -13.65
C SER A 118 2.47 -10.69 -13.84
N LEU A 119 3.30 -10.65 -12.80
CA LEU A 119 4.74 -10.36 -12.89
C LEU A 119 5.52 -11.32 -13.79
N ILE A 120 5.08 -12.57 -13.84
CA ILE A 120 5.70 -13.63 -14.64
C ILE A 120 4.80 -14.00 -15.83
N ALA A 121 3.74 -13.22 -16.08
CA ALA A 121 2.88 -13.41 -17.23
C ALA A 121 3.48 -12.72 -18.45
N GLU A 122 3.50 -13.43 -19.56
CA GLU A 122 3.94 -12.93 -20.86
C GLU A 122 2.73 -12.36 -21.63
N ASP A 123 2.87 -11.17 -22.23
CA ASP A 123 1.86 -10.62 -23.15
C ASP A 123 1.98 -11.32 -24.51
N VAL A 124 1.52 -12.57 -24.57
CA VAL A 124 1.67 -13.42 -25.76
C VAL A 124 0.68 -13.08 -26.87
N ARG A 125 -0.32 -12.20 -26.63
CA ARG A 125 -1.32 -11.74 -27.61
C ARG A 125 -1.98 -12.85 -28.46
N GLY A 126 -2.17 -14.03 -27.87
CA GLY A 126 -2.77 -15.19 -28.51
C GLY A 126 -1.78 -16.20 -29.09
N GLU A 127 -0.47 -15.90 -29.07
CA GLU A 127 0.59 -16.82 -29.44
C GLU A 127 1.09 -17.62 -28.23
N LYS A 128 1.98 -18.58 -28.49
CA LYS A 128 2.72 -19.30 -27.45
C LYS A 128 4.17 -18.80 -27.44
N ASP A 129 4.65 -18.34 -26.30
CA ASP A 129 6.02 -17.84 -26.13
C ASP A 129 6.87 -18.88 -25.37
N SER A 130 6.68 -19.02 -24.05
CA SER A 130 7.44 -19.96 -23.22
C SER A 130 6.70 -21.26 -22.86
N ASP A 131 7.43 -22.37 -22.77
CA ASP A 131 7.00 -23.62 -22.14
C ASP A 131 7.26 -23.66 -20.63
N LYS A 132 7.85 -22.59 -20.07
CA LYS A 132 8.22 -22.52 -18.66
C LYS A 132 6.97 -22.40 -17.79
N VAL A 133 6.74 -23.43 -16.98
CA VAL A 133 5.70 -23.43 -15.95
C VAL A 133 6.34 -23.05 -14.61
N TYR A 134 5.81 -22.00 -13.99
CA TYR A 134 6.23 -21.57 -12.66
C TYR A 134 5.43 -22.28 -11.57
N SER A 135 6.09 -22.67 -10.48
CA SER A 135 5.44 -23.21 -9.28
C SER A 135 5.83 -22.43 -8.04
N ASP A 136 4.83 -22.11 -7.22
CA ASP A 136 5.00 -21.55 -5.88
C ASP A 136 5.70 -22.50 -4.90
N LEU A 137 5.82 -23.79 -5.25
CA LEU A 137 6.59 -24.78 -4.50
C LEU A 137 8.10 -24.74 -4.82
N ASP A 138 8.53 -24.02 -5.85
CA ASP A 138 9.94 -23.90 -6.25
C ASP A 138 10.39 -22.43 -6.33
N PRO A 139 10.84 -21.86 -5.19
CA PRO A 139 11.26 -20.46 -5.12
C PRO A 139 12.49 -20.14 -5.98
N SER A 140 13.26 -21.14 -6.43
CA SER A 140 14.48 -20.92 -7.21
C SER A 140 14.21 -20.43 -8.63
N GLN A 141 12.95 -20.48 -9.08
CA GLN A 141 12.53 -20.12 -10.43
C GLN A 141 12.29 -18.62 -10.64
N ILE A 142 12.28 -17.84 -9.55
CA ILE A 142 11.83 -16.42 -9.47
C ILE A 142 12.91 -15.52 -8.89
#